data_AF-A0A938P243-F1
#
_entry.id   AF-A0A938P243-F1
#
_cell.length_a   1.000
_cell.length_b   1.000
_cell.length_c   1.000
_cell.angle_alpha   90.00
_cell.angle_beta   90.00
_cell.angle_gamma   90.00
#
_symmetry.space_group_name_H-M   'P 1'
#
loop_
_entity.id
_entity.type
_entity.pdbx_description
1 polymer ?
#
loop_
_entity_poly.entity_id
_entity_poly.type
_entity_poly.pdbx_seq_one_letter_code
_entity_poly.pdbx_strand_id
1 'polypeptide(L)'
;MQNTRQQNPMGQLWSSIQLWLFPVLEDEIGALDDKHRQFVAVCELCAPQDHIATYRWCGNGCPPSDRLTLCKAYIAKAVWNFATTRDLIDAIRHRPALRRLCGWESLGEVPSEATFSRAFDAFARDDRPQQIHEAMLKTHYGEKLAGHVSRDATAIHAREKAAAKPKANADLKRGRRRKDEPPAQPPEPTRMQRQLERDLKANLADLPTVCDWGCKKNSQDKTECWRGYKAHLDVIDGDIPVSFILTSASLHDSQVAIPLAQMTAERIINLYDLADAAYDAKEIREMSARLGHVAIIDHNARRGEKIEFSPAESRRYNERTAVERVNSHLHEEHGGRHVRVRGPVKVAAHLAFGLLVIAAEQMLRMLA
;
A
#
# COMPACT_ATOMS: atom_id res chain seq x y z
N MET A 1 11.16 23.61 17.63
CA MET A 1 11.04 22.64 18.73
C MET A 1 10.27 21.44 18.20
N GLN A 2 10.96 20.34 17.89
CA GLN A 2 10.29 19.07 17.62
C GLN A 2 9.67 18.64 18.95
N ASN A 3 8.34 18.65 19.01
CA ASN A 3 7.62 18.10 20.15
C ASN A 3 7.76 16.58 20.01
N THR A 4 8.82 16.00 20.59
CA THR A 4 9.02 14.56 20.61
C THR A 4 7.93 14.00 21.51
N ARG A 5 6.79 13.62 20.92
CA ARG A 5 5.73 12.89 21.60
C ARG A 5 6.41 11.69 22.26
N GLN A 6 6.35 11.59 23.58
CA GLN A 6 6.77 10.37 24.27
C GLN A 6 6.05 9.21 23.56
N GLN A 7 6.82 8.22 23.11
CA GLN A 7 6.25 7.03 22.48
C GLN A 7 5.42 6.32 23.54
N ASN A 8 4.13 6.60 23.59
CA ASN A 8 3.21 5.85 24.42
C ASN A 8 3.11 4.44 23.82
N PRO A 9 3.40 3.39 24.60
CA PRO A 9 3.11 2.03 24.19
C PRO A 9 1.67 1.95 23.66
N MET A 10 1.48 1.24 22.55
CA MET A 10 0.21 1.21 21.84
C MET A 10 -0.99 0.86 22.74
N GLY A 11 -0.79 -0.01 23.75
CA GLY A 11 -1.81 -0.32 24.75
C GLY A 11 -2.22 0.88 25.61
N GLN A 12 -1.29 1.76 26.01
CA GLN A 12 -1.61 2.98 26.75
C GLN A 12 -2.39 3.98 25.88
N LEU A 13 -2.04 4.08 24.59
CA LEU A 13 -2.81 4.87 23.63
C LEU A 13 -4.25 4.35 23.53
N TRP A 14 -4.42 3.03 23.39
CA TRP A 14 -5.74 2.43 23.32
C TRP A 14 -6.57 2.64 24.60
N SER A 15 -5.97 2.44 25.78
CA SER A 15 -6.64 2.74 27.05
C SER A 15 -7.02 4.21 27.17
N SER A 16 -6.17 5.15 26.71
CA SER A 16 -6.49 6.58 26.70
C SER A 16 -7.65 6.90 25.75
N ILE A 17 -7.72 6.25 24.59
CA ILE A 17 -8.82 6.42 23.63
C ILE A 17 -10.13 5.96 24.26
N GLN A 18 -10.13 4.77 24.87
CA GLN A 18 -11.33 4.17 25.47
C GLN A 18 -11.83 4.92 26.71
N LEU A 19 -10.92 5.26 27.64
CA LEU A 19 -11.29 5.80 28.95
C LEU A 19 -11.52 7.30 28.95
N TRP A 20 -10.96 8.03 27.98
CA TRP A 20 -10.99 9.49 27.99
C TRP A 20 -11.54 10.08 26.69
N LEU A 21 -11.00 9.69 25.53
CA LEU A 21 -11.38 10.31 24.27
C LEU A 21 -12.82 9.99 23.86
N PHE A 22 -13.23 8.72 23.93
CA PHE A 22 -14.60 8.35 23.56
C PHE A 22 -15.66 9.02 24.46
N PRO A 23 -15.56 8.99 25.81
CA PRO A 23 -16.52 9.70 26.65
C PRO A 23 -16.63 11.19 26.33
N VAL A 24 -15.49 11.89 26.18
CA VAL A 24 -15.49 13.34 25.86
C VAL A 24 -16.14 13.61 24.50
N LEU A 25 -15.87 12.77 23.50
CA LEU A 25 -16.53 12.92 22.20
C LEU A 25 -18.02 12.63 22.32
N GLU A 26 -18.43 11.57 23.01
CA GLU A 26 -19.85 11.22 23.16
C GLU A 26 -20.67 12.31 23.86
N ASP A 27 -20.07 12.99 24.84
CA ASP A 27 -20.68 14.15 25.50
C ASP A 27 -20.88 15.33 24.52
N GLU A 28 -19.92 15.54 23.61
CA GLU A 28 -19.94 16.66 22.65
C GLU A 28 -20.79 16.41 21.40
N ILE A 29 -20.70 15.21 20.81
CA ILE A 29 -21.28 14.88 19.50
C ILE A 29 -22.44 13.87 19.55
N GLY A 30 -22.70 13.30 20.74
CA GLY A 30 -23.65 12.22 20.94
C GLY A 30 -23.02 10.83 20.78
N ALA A 31 -23.82 9.81 21.05
CA ALA A 31 -23.38 8.41 21.08
C ALA A 31 -22.62 7.99 19.81
N LEU A 32 -21.47 7.35 20.01
CA LEU A 32 -20.63 6.85 18.92
C LEU A 32 -20.93 5.38 18.65
N ASP A 33 -21.28 5.07 17.40
CA ASP A 33 -21.29 3.68 16.92
C ASP A 33 -19.87 3.13 16.71
N ASP A 34 -19.78 1.84 16.45
CA ASP A 34 -18.50 1.13 16.28
C ASP A 34 -17.66 1.70 15.14
N LYS A 35 -18.28 2.17 14.05
CA LYS A 35 -17.57 2.75 12.91
C LYS A 35 -17.01 4.13 13.24
N HIS A 36 -17.73 4.95 14.01
CA HIS A 36 -17.20 6.21 14.51
C HIS A 36 -16.03 5.99 15.48
N ARG A 37 -16.14 5.04 16.41
CA ARG A 37 -15.05 4.69 17.33
C ARG A 37 -13.82 4.18 16.58
N GLN A 38 -14.03 3.31 15.59
CA GLN A 38 -12.98 2.83 14.69
C GLN A 38 -12.28 4.01 13.98
N PHE A 39 -13.05 4.93 13.38
CA PHE A 39 -12.48 6.08 12.70
C PHE A 39 -11.62 6.96 13.62
N VAL A 40 -12.13 7.27 14.83
CA VAL A 40 -11.40 8.05 15.82
C VAL A 40 -10.10 7.35 16.21
N ALA A 41 -10.15 6.06 16.50
CA ALA A 41 -8.97 5.29 16.88
C ALA A 41 -7.92 5.24 15.76
N VAL A 42 -8.36 5.06 14.51
CA VAL A 42 -7.49 5.11 13.32
C VAL A 42 -6.85 6.50 13.20
N CYS A 43 -7.62 7.59 13.33
CA CYS A 43 -7.07 8.94 13.27
C CYS A 43 -6.05 9.21 14.39
N GLU A 44 -6.30 8.74 15.62
CA GLU A 44 -5.35 8.91 16.73
C GLU A 44 -4.06 8.12 16.50
N LEU A 45 -4.15 6.88 16.02
CA LEU A 45 -2.99 6.05 15.71
C LEU A 45 -2.17 6.61 14.53
N CYS A 46 -2.85 7.13 13.51
CA CYS A 46 -2.20 7.71 12.33
C CYS A 46 -1.61 9.11 12.59
N ALA A 47 -2.09 9.81 13.63
CA ALA A 47 -1.70 11.18 13.97
C ALA A 47 -1.54 12.12 12.75
N PRO A 48 -2.54 12.25 11.86
CA PRO A 48 -2.41 12.98 10.60
C PRO A 48 -1.98 14.44 10.78
N GLN A 49 -2.26 15.06 11.94
CA GLN A 49 -1.81 16.41 12.28
C GLN A 49 -0.30 16.62 12.14
N ASP A 50 0.51 15.58 12.37
CA ASP A 50 1.98 15.66 12.35
C ASP A 50 2.52 15.76 10.91
N HIS A 51 1.69 15.42 9.91
CA HIS A 51 2.07 15.35 8.50
C HIS A 51 1.51 16.51 7.65
N ILE A 52 0.72 17.40 8.26
CA ILE A 52 -0.05 18.42 7.55
C ILE A 52 0.56 19.82 7.67
N ALA A 53 1.55 20.01 8.54
CA ALA A 53 2.19 21.30 8.80
C ALA A 53 2.71 21.99 7.52
N THR A 54 3.18 21.23 6.52
CA THR A 54 3.67 21.77 5.24
C THR A 54 2.60 22.49 4.42
N TYR A 55 1.31 22.28 4.72
CA TYR A 55 0.21 22.92 4.02
C TYR A 55 -0.35 24.14 4.75
N ARG A 56 0.27 24.55 5.86
CA ARG A 56 -0.16 25.73 6.61
C ARG A 56 -0.06 26.96 5.74
N TRP A 57 -1.12 27.75 5.76
CA TRP A 57 -1.17 29.02 5.05
C TRP A 57 -0.28 30.05 5.73
N CYS A 58 0.62 30.67 4.97
CA CYS A 58 1.56 31.69 5.47
C CYS A 58 1.51 32.99 4.65
N GLY A 59 0.48 33.17 3.80
CA GLY A 59 0.41 34.27 2.83
C GLY A 59 -0.78 35.21 3.01
N ASN A 60 -0.94 36.12 2.04
CA ASN A 60 -2.04 37.08 1.96
C ASN A 60 -3.15 36.56 1.04
N GLY A 61 -4.41 36.68 1.46
CA GLY A 61 -5.58 36.21 0.70
C GLY A 61 -6.52 35.33 1.54
N CYS A 62 -7.51 34.71 0.89
CA CYS A 62 -8.43 33.78 1.55
C CYS A 62 -7.68 32.50 1.94
N PRO A 63 -7.62 32.14 3.24
CA PRO A 63 -6.97 30.91 3.67
C PRO A 63 -7.60 29.69 2.97
N PRO A 64 -6.79 28.72 2.53
CA PRO A 64 -7.32 27.46 2.02
C PRO A 64 -8.08 26.71 3.11
N SER A 65 -9.02 25.85 2.72
CA SER A 65 -9.68 24.92 3.64
C SER A 65 -8.66 24.02 4.35
N ASP A 66 -8.89 23.77 5.63
CA ASP A 66 -7.96 23.02 6.48
C ASP A 66 -7.63 21.63 5.89
N ARG A 67 -6.33 21.39 5.72
CA ARG A 67 -5.82 20.13 5.19
C ARG A 67 -5.92 18.99 6.18
N LEU A 68 -5.94 19.26 7.49
CA LEU A 68 -6.12 18.21 8.49
C LEU A 68 -7.53 17.62 8.37
N THR A 69 -8.54 18.48 8.33
CA THR A 69 -9.95 18.09 8.13
C THR A 69 -10.16 17.33 6.83
N LEU A 70 -9.53 17.77 5.74
CA LEU A 70 -9.59 17.07 4.45
C LEU A 70 -8.85 15.72 4.47
N CYS A 71 -7.73 15.61 5.17
CA CYS A 71 -7.01 14.35 5.34
C CYS A 71 -7.86 13.34 6.15
N LYS A 72 -8.43 13.79 7.28
CA LYS A 72 -9.40 13.02 8.08
C LYS A 72 -10.58 12.55 7.24
N ALA A 73 -11.11 13.39 6.36
CA ALA A 73 -12.19 13.00 5.44
C ALA A 73 -11.76 11.88 4.45
N TYR A 74 -10.52 11.87 3.97
CA TYR A 74 -10.02 10.77 3.13
C TYR A 74 -9.73 9.49 3.92
N ILE A 75 -9.33 9.59 5.18
CA ILE A 75 -9.29 8.44 6.10
C ILE A 75 -10.72 7.89 6.29
N ALA A 76 -11.71 8.76 6.53
CA ALA A 76 -13.10 8.36 6.62
C ALA A 76 -13.59 7.69 5.33
N LYS A 77 -13.17 8.19 4.17
CA LYS A 77 -13.48 7.54 2.89
C LYS A 77 -13.05 6.07 2.86
N ALA A 78 -11.88 5.76 3.42
CA ALA A 78 -11.38 4.40 3.52
C ALA A 78 -12.07 3.58 4.63
N VAL A 79 -12.37 4.16 5.79
CA VAL A 79 -13.06 3.46 6.92
C VAL A 79 -14.49 3.06 6.58
N TRP A 80 -15.24 3.93 5.88
CA TRP A 80 -16.62 3.69 5.45
C TRP A 80 -16.74 3.13 4.03
N ASN A 81 -15.61 2.87 3.35
CA ASN A 81 -15.56 2.37 1.98
C ASN A 81 -16.38 3.18 0.96
N PHE A 82 -16.39 4.52 1.06
CA PHE A 82 -17.16 5.33 0.12
C PHE A 82 -16.60 5.20 -1.30
N ALA A 83 -17.46 4.79 -2.24
CA ALA A 83 -17.06 4.49 -3.61
C ALA A 83 -16.54 5.72 -4.37
N THR A 84 -17.07 6.91 -4.08
CA THR A 84 -16.66 8.17 -4.71
C THR A 84 -16.43 9.27 -3.67
N THR A 85 -15.65 10.30 -4.04
CA THR A 85 -15.49 11.50 -3.22
C THR A 85 -16.81 12.25 -3.05
N ARG A 86 -17.74 12.13 -4.00
CA ARG A 86 -19.09 12.71 -3.88
C ARG A 86 -19.89 12.03 -2.78
N ASP A 87 -19.89 10.69 -2.73
CA ASP A 87 -20.57 9.93 -1.68
C ASP A 87 -20.02 10.29 -0.28
N LEU A 88 -18.70 10.49 -0.18
CA LEU A 88 -18.05 11.00 1.03
C LEU A 88 -18.58 12.39 1.41
N ILE A 89 -18.59 13.34 0.47
CA ILE A 89 -19.07 14.71 0.71
C ILE A 89 -20.55 14.70 1.11
N ASP A 90 -21.37 13.91 0.43
CA ASP A 90 -22.79 13.77 0.74
C ASP A 90 -23.00 13.15 2.13
N ALA A 91 -22.21 12.14 2.51
CA ALA A 91 -22.23 11.57 3.85
C ALA A 91 -21.83 12.61 4.92
N ILE A 92 -20.76 13.37 4.71
CA ILE A 92 -20.32 14.46 5.61
C ILE A 92 -21.42 15.52 5.76
N ARG A 93 -22.14 15.85 4.68
CA ARG A 93 -23.21 16.85 4.73
C ARG A 93 -24.42 16.37 5.55
N HIS A 94 -24.78 15.09 5.44
CA HIS A 94 -26.01 14.56 6.03
C HIS A 94 -25.81 13.80 7.36
N ARG A 95 -24.57 13.51 7.77
CA ARG A 95 -24.25 12.81 9.03
C ARG A 95 -23.48 13.74 9.97
N PRO A 96 -24.14 14.39 10.95
CA PRO A 96 -23.50 15.37 11.83
C PRO A 96 -22.30 14.81 12.61
N ALA A 97 -22.38 13.58 13.12
CA ALA A 97 -21.28 12.94 13.86
C ALA A 97 -20.02 12.80 12.98
N LEU A 98 -20.14 12.21 11.79
CA LEU A 98 -19.04 12.09 10.82
C LEU A 98 -18.45 13.46 10.45
N ARG A 99 -19.31 14.49 10.26
CA ARG A 99 -18.87 15.85 9.92
C ARG A 99 -18.00 16.46 11.01
N ARG A 100 -18.46 16.41 12.25
CA ARG A 100 -17.76 16.95 13.42
C ARG A 100 -16.49 16.19 13.71
N LEU A 101 -16.51 14.86 13.60
CA LEU A 101 -15.31 14.02 13.76
C LEU A 101 -14.23 14.32 12.70
N CYS A 102 -14.62 14.64 11.47
CA CYS A 102 -13.66 15.11 10.46
C CYS A 102 -13.07 16.48 10.84
N GLY A 103 -13.83 17.33 11.54
CA GLY A 103 -13.42 18.66 12.02
C GLY A 103 -14.21 19.83 11.44
N TRP A 104 -15.42 19.60 10.92
CA TRP A 104 -16.35 20.66 10.51
C TRP A 104 -17.51 20.73 11.50
N GLU A 105 -17.76 21.90 12.09
CA GLU A 105 -18.88 22.06 13.03
C GLU A 105 -20.19 22.26 12.25
N SER A 106 -20.17 23.15 11.28
CA SER A 106 -21.35 23.54 10.51
C SER A 106 -21.33 23.02 9.07
N LEU A 107 -22.51 22.92 8.45
CA LEU A 107 -22.65 22.50 7.05
C LEU A 107 -21.96 23.48 6.08
N GLY A 108 -21.96 24.78 6.41
CA GLY A 108 -21.38 25.83 5.58
C GLY A 108 -19.84 25.76 5.45
N GLU A 109 -19.17 25.07 6.37
CA GLU A 109 -17.71 24.89 6.34
C GLU A 109 -17.27 23.76 5.39
N VAL A 110 -18.19 22.85 5.04
CA VAL A 110 -17.88 21.70 4.18
C VAL A 110 -17.55 22.19 2.76
N PRO A 111 -16.29 22.05 2.30
CA PRO A 111 -15.86 22.67 1.06
C PRO A 111 -16.40 21.92 -0.16
N SER A 112 -16.31 22.56 -1.32
CA SER A 112 -16.76 21.99 -2.59
C SER A 112 -15.93 20.78 -3.05
N GLU A 113 -16.50 19.95 -3.94
CA GLU A 113 -15.82 18.79 -4.55
C GLU A 113 -14.49 19.19 -5.24
N ALA A 114 -14.44 20.37 -5.84
CA ALA A 114 -13.21 20.90 -6.45
C ALA A 114 -12.09 21.13 -5.42
N THR A 115 -12.43 21.54 -4.20
CA THR A 115 -11.46 21.74 -3.11
C THR A 115 -10.92 20.42 -2.60
N PHE A 116 -11.79 19.41 -2.43
CA PHE A 116 -11.39 18.03 -2.14
C PHE A 116 -10.41 17.51 -3.21
N SER A 117 -10.78 17.64 -4.49
CA SER A 117 -9.94 17.20 -5.61
C SER A 117 -8.54 17.84 -5.61
N ARG A 118 -8.45 19.16 -5.38
CA ARG A 118 -7.15 19.87 -5.27
C ARG A 118 -6.34 19.41 -4.06
N ALA A 119 -6.99 19.16 -2.92
CA ALA A 119 -6.31 18.65 -1.73
C ALA A 119 -5.75 17.25 -1.96
N PHE A 120 -6.53 16.35 -2.56
CA PHE A 120 -6.09 15.01 -2.89
C PHE A 120 -4.93 15.00 -3.89
N ASP A 121 -4.96 15.87 -4.89
CA ASP A 121 -3.84 16.04 -5.84
C ASP A 121 -2.55 16.45 -5.13
N ALA A 122 -2.63 17.36 -4.16
CA ALA A 122 -1.48 17.74 -3.34
C ALA A 122 -1.00 16.59 -2.45
N PHE A 123 -1.91 15.90 -1.76
CA PHE A 123 -1.55 14.75 -0.92
C PHE A 123 -0.90 13.63 -1.71
N ALA A 124 -1.38 13.38 -2.94
CA ALA A 124 -0.85 12.35 -3.80
C ALA A 124 0.54 12.67 -4.33
N ARG A 125 0.79 13.91 -4.78
CA ARG A 125 2.11 14.34 -5.27
C ARG A 125 3.19 14.28 -4.19
N ASP A 126 2.77 14.48 -2.96
CA ASP A 126 3.64 14.53 -1.80
C ASP A 126 3.72 13.19 -1.06
N ASP A 127 3.07 12.13 -1.56
CA ASP A 127 3.00 10.81 -0.94
C ASP A 127 2.55 10.82 0.54
N ARG A 128 1.62 11.73 0.89
CA ARG A 128 1.19 11.92 2.29
C ARG A 128 0.61 10.67 2.95
N PRO A 129 -0.36 9.95 2.35
CA PRO A 129 -0.86 8.74 3.01
C PRO A 129 0.23 7.67 3.17
N GLN A 130 1.19 7.57 2.23
CA GLN A 130 2.33 6.65 2.36
C GLN A 130 3.28 7.05 3.49
N GLN A 131 3.55 8.35 3.67
CA GLN A 131 4.38 8.86 4.77
C GLN A 131 3.71 8.68 6.13
N ILE A 132 2.40 8.91 6.23
CA ILE A 132 1.63 8.65 7.47
C ILE A 132 1.71 7.16 7.81
N HIS A 133 1.49 6.28 6.82
CA HIS A 133 1.60 4.84 6.99
C HIS A 133 2.98 4.39 7.46
N GLU A 134 4.03 4.91 6.83
CA GLU A 134 5.41 4.63 7.23
C GLU A 134 5.73 5.11 8.65
N ALA A 135 5.32 6.33 9.01
CA ALA A 135 5.57 6.88 10.34
C ALA A 135 4.83 6.08 11.43
N MET A 136 3.57 5.69 11.17
CA MET A 136 2.80 4.82 12.06
C MET A 136 3.51 3.48 12.28
N LEU A 137 3.98 2.83 11.20
CA LEU A 137 4.72 1.57 11.28
C LEU A 137 6.02 1.71 12.05
N LYS A 138 6.85 2.71 11.74
CA LYS A 138 8.12 2.93 12.43
C LYS A 138 7.93 3.19 13.92
N THR A 139 6.90 3.97 14.27
CA THR A 139 6.58 4.29 15.67
C THR A 139 6.15 3.07 16.47
N HIS A 140 5.42 2.13 15.86
CA HIS A 140 4.76 1.06 16.59
C HIS A 140 5.34 -0.35 16.38
N TYR A 141 6.09 -0.54 15.30
CA TYR A 141 6.65 -1.81 14.84
C TYR A 141 8.13 -1.73 14.45
N GLY A 142 8.75 -0.54 14.38
CA GLY A 142 10.14 -0.41 13.92
C GLY A 142 11.16 -1.22 14.73
N GLU A 143 10.97 -1.33 16.04
CA GLU A 143 11.83 -2.12 16.94
C GLU A 143 11.28 -3.53 17.20
N LYS A 144 10.08 -3.85 16.70
CA LYS A 144 9.46 -5.16 16.91
C LYS A 144 9.94 -6.12 15.83
N LEU A 145 10.14 -7.37 16.26
CA LEU A 145 10.45 -8.45 15.35
C LEU A 145 9.15 -9.02 14.75
N ALA A 146 9.00 -8.89 13.43
CA ALA A 146 8.03 -9.66 12.67
C ALA A 146 8.62 -11.07 12.43
N GLY A 147 7.79 -12.09 12.64
CA GLY A 147 8.17 -13.46 12.31
C GLY A 147 8.41 -13.59 10.81
N HIS A 148 7.47 -13.10 9.99
CA HIS A 148 7.55 -13.26 8.55
C HIS A 148 6.91 -12.10 7.79
N VAL A 149 7.27 -11.98 6.52
CA VAL A 149 6.65 -11.09 5.54
C VAL A 149 6.07 -11.95 4.42
N SER A 150 4.77 -11.84 4.21
CA SER A 150 4.02 -12.47 3.13
C SER A 150 3.89 -11.51 1.97
N ARG A 151 4.38 -11.89 0.79
CA ARG A 151 4.42 -11.07 -0.41
C ARG A 151 3.50 -11.60 -1.49
N ASP A 152 2.66 -10.73 -2.03
CA ASP A 152 1.87 -11.00 -3.22
C ASP A 152 1.42 -9.70 -3.90
N ALA A 153 0.94 -9.81 -5.13
CA ALA A 153 0.42 -8.72 -5.92
C ALA A 153 -1.07 -8.91 -6.23
N THR A 154 -1.83 -7.81 -6.19
CA THR A 154 -3.24 -7.80 -6.58
C THR A 154 -3.53 -6.84 -7.74
N ALA A 155 -4.54 -7.18 -8.53
CA ALA A 155 -4.97 -6.42 -9.69
C ALA A 155 -5.80 -5.19 -9.29
N ILE A 156 -5.38 -4.01 -9.73
CA ILE A 156 -6.11 -2.76 -9.49
C ILE A 156 -6.71 -2.27 -10.81
N HIS A 157 -8.03 -2.32 -10.90
CA HIS A 157 -8.76 -1.83 -12.08
C HIS A 157 -8.77 -0.30 -12.14
N ALA A 158 -8.27 0.26 -13.23
CA ALA A 158 -8.24 1.70 -13.45
C ALA A 158 -9.26 2.15 -14.51
N ARG A 159 -9.86 3.32 -14.28
CA ARG A 159 -10.79 3.98 -15.20
C ARG A 159 -10.07 5.00 -16.09
N GLU A 160 -8.98 4.56 -16.71
CA GLU A 160 -8.20 5.35 -17.67
C GLU A 160 -7.72 4.50 -18.85
N LYS A 161 -7.22 5.16 -19.90
CA LYS A 161 -6.74 4.46 -21.09
C LYS A 161 -5.37 3.83 -20.81
N ALA A 162 -5.16 2.62 -21.30
CA ALA A 162 -3.85 2.01 -21.32
C ALA A 162 -2.92 2.80 -22.25
N ALA A 163 -1.63 2.88 -21.91
CA ALA A 163 -0.62 3.47 -22.76
C ALA A 163 -0.54 2.70 -24.10
N ALA A 164 -0.34 3.44 -25.20
CA ALA A 164 -0.13 2.81 -26.49
C ALA A 164 1.21 2.06 -26.49
N LYS A 165 1.17 0.75 -26.78
CA LYS A 165 2.40 -0.02 -26.96
C LYS A 165 3.03 0.35 -28.30
N PRO A 166 4.36 0.57 -28.37
CA PRO A 166 5.04 0.65 -29.65
C PRO A 166 4.74 -0.61 -30.45
N LYS A 167 4.47 -0.49 -31.75
CA LYS A 167 4.35 -1.66 -32.62
C LYS A 167 5.68 -2.40 -32.58
N ALA A 168 5.66 -3.65 -32.10
CA ALA A 168 6.84 -4.50 -32.18
C ALA A 168 7.24 -4.62 -33.65
N ASN A 169 8.47 -4.24 -33.98
CA ASN A 169 9.04 -4.61 -35.26
C ASN A 169 9.04 -6.14 -35.33
N ALA A 170 8.55 -6.71 -36.43
CA ALA A 170 8.50 -8.16 -36.59
C ALA A 170 9.90 -8.73 -36.35
N ASP A 171 10.06 -9.51 -35.29
CA ASP A 171 11.32 -10.18 -35.01
C ASP A 171 11.67 -11.05 -36.23
N LEU A 172 12.79 -10.72 -36.89
CA LEU A 172 13.41 -11.61 -37.86
C LEU A 172 13.64 -12.93 -37.12
N LYS A 173 12.99 -14.02 -37.59
CA LYS A 173 13.16 -15.36 -37.04
C LYS A 173 14.66 -15.61 -36.82
N ARG A 174 15.06 -15.78 -35.56
CA ARG A 174 16.44 -16.07 -35.16
C ARG A 174 16.89 -17.36 -35.85
N GLY A 175 17.55 -17.22 -36.99
CA GLY A 175 18.28 -18.29 -37.65
C GLY A 175 19.52 -18.65 -36.84
N ARG A 176 20.04 -19.86 -37.06
CA ARG A 176 21.34 -20.29 -36.54
C ARG A 176 22.42 -19.32 -37.07
N ARG A 177 23.18 -18.69 -36.15
CA ARG A 177 24.27 -17.77 -36.50
C ARG A 177 25.30 -18.46 -37.39
N ARG A 178 25.86 -17.72 -38.35
CA ARG A 178 26.94 -18.24 -39.21
C ARG A 178 28.23 -18.37 -38.38
N LYS A 179 29.06 -19.36 -38.73
CA LYS A 179 30.27 -19.74 -37.97
C LYS A 179 31.33 -18.62 -37.89
N ASP A 180 31.22 -17.63 -38.77
CA ASP A 180 32.19 -16.57 -38.98
C ASP A 180 31.75 -15.22 -38.36
N GLU A 181 30.63 -15.22 -37.65
CA GLU A 181 30.06 -14.03 -37.00
C GLU A 181 30.76 -13.78 -35.63
N PRO A 182 31.12 -12.53 -35.29
CA PRO A 182 31.71 -12.22 -33.99
C PRO A 182 30.84 -12.74 -32.83
N PRO A 183 31.44 -13.11 -31.68
CA PRO A 183 30.69 -13.49 -30.50
C PRO A 183 29.61 -12.46 -30.17
N ALA A 184 28.42 -12.92 -29.77
CA ALA A 184 27.39 -12.00 -29.28
C ALA A 184 27.99 -11.14 -28.17
N GLN A 185 27.70 -9.84 -28.19
CA GLN A 185 27.87 -9.05 -26.97
C GLN A 185 27.11 -9.76 -25.84
N PRO A 186 27.66 -9.78 -24.62
CA PRO A 186 26.95 -10.33 -23.47
C PRO A 186 25.57 -9.69 -23.38
N PRO A 187 24.52 -10.47 -23.07
CA PRO A 187 23.20 -9.88 -22.87
C PRO A 187 23.28 -8.84 -21.76
N GLU A 188 22.61 -7.71 -21.96
CA GLU A 188 22.48 -6.73 -20.88
C GLU A 188 21.89 -7.39 -19.63
N PRO A 189 22.32 -6.96 -18.42
CA PRO A 189 21.78 -7.50 -17.18
C PRO A 189 20.27 -7.28 -17.14
N THR A 190 19.56 -8.28 -16.63
CA THR A 190 18.11 -8.18 -16.43
C THR A 190 17.79 -7.11 -15.38
N ARG A 191 16.55 -6.65 -15.33
CA ARG A 191 16.11 -5.68 -14.31
C ARG A 191 16.44 -6.14 -12.90
N MET A 192 16.13 -7.40 -12.56
CA MET A 192 16.37 -7.95 -11.21
C MET A 192 17.86 -8.00 -10.87
N GLN A 193 18.72 -8.31 -11.85
CA GLN A 193 20.17 -8.27 -11.65
C GLN A 193 20.67 -6.84 -11.36
N ARG A 194 20.15 -5.84 -12.09
CA ARG A 194 20.47 -4.43 -11.80
C ARG A 194 19.94 -4.00 -10.42
N GLN A 195 18.78 -4.51 -10.02
CA GLN A 195 18.15 -4.16 -8.75
C GLN A 195 18.98 -4.58 -7.53
N LEU A 196 19.69 -5.71 -7.61
CA LEU A 196 20.59 -6.18 -6.55
C LEU A 196 21.69 -5.18 -6.21
N GLU A 197 22.15 -4.39 -7.17
CA GLU A 197 23.29 -3.48 -7.03
C GLU A 197 22.88 -2.04 -6.77
N ARG A 198 21.57 -1.76 -6.78
CA ARG A 198 21.00 -0.42 -6.69
C ARG A 198 20.30 -0.19 -5.36
N ASP A 199 20.24 1.07 -4.96
CA ASP A 199 19.45 1.51 -3.83
C ASP A 199 17.93 1.46 -4.13
N LEU A 200 17.13 1.58 -3.08
CA LEU A 200 15.67 1.57 -3.18
C LEU A 200 15.17 2.64 -4.16
N LYS A 201 15.70 3.86 -4.06
CA LYS A 201 15.24 5.00 -4.87
C LYS A 201 15.44 4.77 -6.37
N ALA A 202 16.61 4.29 -6.78
CA ALA A 202 16.88 3.98 -8.18
C ALA A 202 16.03 2.80 -8.67
N ASN A 203 15.80 1.80 -7.81
CA ASN A 203 14.95 0.66 -8.16
C ASN A 203 13.48 1.07 -8.35
N LEU A 204 12.94 1.94 -7.50
CA LEU A 204 11.59 2.46 -7.63
C LEU A 204 11.42 3.30 -8.91
N ALA A 205 12.40 4.15 -9.23
CA ALA A 205 12.35 5.01 -10.42
C ALA A 205 12.37 4.23 -11.74
N ASP A 206 12.93 3.01 -11.74
CA ASP A 206 13.02 2.16 -12.92
C ASP A 206 11.68 1.44 -13.22
N LEU A 207 10.82 1.22 -12.22
CA LEU A 207 9.59 0.44 -12.38
C LEU A 207 8.56 1.14 -13.29
N PRO A 208 7.91 0.42 -14.23
CA PRO A 208 6.88 1.00 -15.06
C PRO A 208 5.64 1.31 -14.21
N THR A 209 5.12 2.52 -14.33
CA THR A 209 3.95 3.02 -13.58
C THR A 209 2.82 3.51 -14.49
N VAL A 210 2.93 3.33 -15.80
CA VAL A 210 1.86 3.71 -16.74
C VAL A 210 0.70 2.72 -16.66
N CYS A 211 -0.53 3.19 -16.85
CA CYS A 211 -1.68 2.29 -16.95
C CYS A 211 -1.49 1.36 -18.16
N ASP A 212 -1.64 0.04 -17.95
CA ASP A 212 -1.50 -0.97 -19.00
C ASP A 212 -2.51 -2.11 -18.79
N TRP A 213 -2.51 -3.08 -19.70
CA TRP A 213 -3.23 -4.33 -19.56
C TRP A 213 -2.39 -5.39 -18.83
N GLY A 214 -2.97 -5.98 -17.79
CA GLY A 214 -2.48 -7.20 -17.16
C GLY A 214 -3.39 -8.37 -17.54
N CYS A 215 -2.82 -9.57 -17.59
CA CYS A 215 -3.58 -10.80 -17.77
C CYS A 215 -3.04 -11.85 -16.79
N LYS A 216 -3.93 -12.58 -16.13
CA LYS A 216 -3.62 -13.68 -15.21
C LYS A 216 -4.52 -14.87 -15.56
N LYS A 217 -3.98 -16.07 -15.44
CA LYS A 217 -4.79 -17.29 -15.46
C LYS A 217 -5.35 -17.51 -14.05
N ASN A 218 -6.67 -17.68 -13.95
CA ASN A 218 -7.29 -18.02 -12.68
C ASN A 218 -7.12 -19.51 -12.36
N SER A 219 -7.60 -19.94 -11.19
CA SER A 219 -7.53 -21.34 -10.74
C SER A 219 -8.31 -22.32 -11.63
N GLN A 220 -9.18 -21.82 -12.50
CA GLN A 220 -9.94 -22.60 -13.50
C GLN A 220 -9.27 -22.60 -14.89
N ASP A 221 -7.99 -22.19 -14.96
CA ASP A 221 -7.21 -22.03 -16.21
C ASP A 221 -7.80 -21.04 -17.23
N LYS A 222 -8.73 -20.18 -16.80
CA LYS A 222 -9.28 -19.10 -17.65
C LYS A 222 -8.40 -17.87 -17.55
N THR A 223 -8.13 -17.24 -18.69
CA THR A 223 -7.38 -15.99 -18.74
C THR A 223 -8.30 -14.82 -18.45
N GLU A 224 -8.04 -14.12 -17.36
CA GLU A 224 -8.68 -12.87 -16.99
C GLU A 224 -7.71 -11.73 -17.26
N CYS A 225 -8.17 -10.72 -18.00
CA CYS A 225 -7.39 -9.53 -18.27
C CYS A 225 -8.07 -8.31 -17.65
N TRP A 226 -7.26 -7.41 -17.09
CA TRP A 226 -7.72 -6.14 -16.54
C TRP A 226 -6.88 -5.01 -17.08
N ARG A 227 -7.48 -3.81 -17.08
CA ARG A 227 -6.81 -2.57 -17.44
C ARG A 227 -6.56 -1.78 -16.16
N GLY A 228 -5.30 -1.44 -15.90
CA GLY A 228 -4.91 -0.62 -14.77
C GLY A 228 -3.51 -0.93 -14.27
N TYR A 229 -3.45 -1.30 -13.01
CA TYR A 229 -2.22 -1.43 -12.24
C TYR A 229 -2.15 -2.77 -11.49
N LYS A 230 -1.01 -2.99 -10.84
CA LYS A 230 -0.81 -4.00 -9.80
C LYS A 230 -0.32 -3.32 -8.53
N ALA A 231 -0.92 -3.64 -7.40
CA ALA A 231 -0.40 -3.30 -6.09
C ALA A 231 0.35 -4.52 -5.55
N HIS A 232 1.63 -4.37 -5.24
CA HIS A 232 2.49 -5.38 -4.63
C HIS A 232 2.60 -5.05 -3.15
N LEU A 233 2.28 -5.99 -2.26
CA LEU A 233 2.18 -5.75 -0.83
C LEU A 233 3.12 -6.70 -0.08
N ASP A 234 3.75 -6.17 0.97
CA ASP A 234 4.33 -6.97 2.04
C ASP A 234 3.43 -6.85 3.28
N VAL A 235 3.06 -8.00 3.83
CA VAL A 235 2.17 -8.13 4.99
C VAL A 235 2.84 -8.97 6.05
N ILE A 236 2.84 -8.53 7.30
CA ILE A 236 3.42 -9.27 8.43
C ILE A 236 2.37 -10.01 9.26
N ASP A 237 2.84 -10.69 10.31
CA ASP A 237 2.01 -11.31 11.34
C ASP A 237 0.88 -10.36 11.80
N GLY A 238 -0.33 -10.90 11.93
CA GLY A 238 -1.51 -10.12 12.28
C GLY A 238 -2.16 -9.36 11.12
N ASP A 239 -1.86 -9.73 9.87
CA ASP A 239 -2.46 -9.16 8.65
C ASP A 239 -2.17 -7.65 8.48
N ILE A 240 -1.02 -7.17 8.95
CA ILE A 240 -0.64 -5.76 8.88
C ILE A 240 0.15 -5.51 7.58
N PRO A 241 -0.36 -4.70 6.62
CA PRO A 241 0.44 -4.26 5.49
C PRO A 241 1.55 -3.31 5.96
N VAL A 242 2.79 -3.59 5.57
CA VAL A 242 3.97 -2.83 6.02
C VAL A 242 4.60 -2.02 4.89
N SER A 243 4.52 -2.52 3.66
CA SER A 243 4.98 -1.79 2.49
C SER A 243 4.12 -2.14 1.28
N PHE A 244 4.06 -1.21 0.33
CA PHE A 244 3.41 -1.48 -0.95
C PHE A 244 4.04 -0.66 -2.07
N ILE A 245 4.00 -1.21 -3.28
CA ILE A 245 4.43 -0.54 -4.52
C ILE A 245 3.34 -0.70 -5.57
N LEU A 246 3.02 0.38 -6.28
CA LEU A 246 2.09 0.36 -7.42
C LEU A 246 2.88 0.35 -8.74
N THR A 247 2.59 -0.60 -9.62
CA THR A 247 3.21 -0.69 -10.95
C THR A 247 2.17 -0.84 -12.06
N SER A 248 2.61 -0.71 -13.31
CA SER A 248 1.85 -1.12 -14.49
C SER A 248 1.33 -2.55 -14.36
N ALA A 249 0.12 -2.81 -14.85
CA ALA A 249 -0.49 -4.14 -14.77
C ALA A 249 0.25 -5.24 -15.54
N SER A 250 1.06 -4.87 -16.54
CA SER A 250 1.84 -5.80 -17.36
C SER A 250 3.15 -6.25 -16.72
N LEU A 251 3.59 -5.62 -15.63
CA LEU A 251 4.83 -5.98 -14.96
C LEU A 251 4.69 -7.36 -14.30
N HIS A 252 5.74 -8.19 -14.42
CA HIS A 252 5.82 -9.46 -13.72
C HIS A 252 6.20 -9.24 -12.25
N ASP A 253 5.53 -9.95 -11.34
CA ASP A 253 5.52 -9.60 -9.92
C ASP A 253 6.91 -9.75 -9.26
N SER A 254 7.69 -10.75 -9.70
CA SER A 254 9.08 -10.93 -9.25
C SER A 254 9.99 -9.71 -9.45
N GLN A 255 9.71 -8.85 -10.45
CA GLN A 255 10.50 -7.64 -10.71
C GLN A 255 10.30 -6.55 -9.65
N VAL A 256 9.34 -6.71 -8.72
CA VAL A 256 9.08 -5.75 -7.64
C VAL A 256 9.56 -6.27 -6.28
N ALA A 257 9.86 -7.55 -6.16
CA ALA A 257 10.20 -8.19 -4.89
C ALA A 257 11.44 -7.57 -4.22
N ILE A 258 12.48 -7.25 -4.99
CA ILE A 258 13.70 -6.63 -4.45
C ILE A 258 13.43 -5.22 -3.89
N PRO A 259 12.90 -4.25 -4.66
CA PRO A 259 12.59 -2.93 -4.10
C PRO A 259 11.56 -2.99 -2.96
N LEU A 260 10.61 -3.92 -3.01
CA LEU A 260 9.64 -4.09 -1.93
C LEU A 260 10.32 -4.58 -0.63
N ALA A 261 11.23 -5.56 -0.72
CA ALA A 261 12.02 -6.02 0.41
C ALA A 261 12.93 -4.91 0.98
N GLN A 262 13.57 -4.12 0.11
CA GLN A 262 14.35 -2.94 0.53
C GLN A 262 13.48 -1.93 1.31
N MET A 263 12.28 -1.64 0.82
CA MET A 263 11.34 -0.74 1.50
C MET A 263 10.88 -1.29 2.85
N THR A 264 10.63 -2.60 2.95
CA THR A 264 10.22 -3.26 4.18
C THR A 264 11.32 -3.23 5.24
N ALA A 265 12.58 -3.47 4.85
CA ALA A 265 13.74 -3.43 5.74
C ALA A 265 14.02 -2.03 6.33
N GLU A 266 13.57 -0.95 5.67
CA GLU A 266 13.65 0.41 6.23
C GLU A 266 12.59 0.68 7.30
N ARG A 267 11.58 -0.19 7.45
CA ARG A 267 10.40 0.04 8.30
C ARG A 267 10.31 -0.89 9.49
N ILE A 268 10.69 -2.15 9.33
CA ILE A 268 10.55 -3.21 10.33
C ILE A 268 11.70 -4.21 10.24
N ILE A 269 11.83 -5.07 11.25
CA ILE A 269 12.75 -6.21 11.27
C ILE A 269 11.94 -7.48 11.05
N ASN A 270 12.30 -8.31 10.08
CA ASN A 270 11.66 -9.61 9.85
C ASN A 270 12.66 -10.76 9.68
N LEU A 271 12.22 -12.00 9.95
CA LEU A 271 13.08 -13.19 9.84
C LEU A 271 12.91 -13.92 8.51
N TYR A 272 11.66 -14.09 8.06
CA TYR A 272 11.32 -14.87 6.88
C TYR A 272 10.63 -14.03 5.80
N ASP A 273 10.93 -14.32 4.53
CA ASP A 273 10.22 -13.77 3.37
C ASP A 273 9.45 -14.90 2.69
N LEU A 274 8.11 -14.83 2.68
CA LEU A 274 7.21 -15.84 2.11
C LEU A 274 6.65 -15.36 0.78
N ALA A 275 6.79 -16.16 -0.28
CA ALA A 275 6.23 -15.83 -1.59
C ALA A 275 5.94 -17.09 -2.42
N ASP A 276 5.06 -16.97 -3.42
CA ASP A 276 4.71 -18.09 -4.30
C ASP A 276 5.82 -18.40 -5.35
N ALA A 277 5.59 -19.43 -6.15
CA ALA A 277 6.56 -19.89 -7.15
C ALA A 277 6.81 -18.90 -8.30
N ALA A 278 5.99 -17.85 -8.47
CA ALA A 278 6.27 -16.78 -9.42
C ALA A 278 7.45 -15.91 -8.97
N TYR A 279 7.79 -15.93 -7.67
CA TYR A 279 8.92 -15.24 -7.08
C TYR A 279 10.18 -16.10 -6.96
N ASP A 280 10.18 -17.34 -7.49
CA ASP A 280 11.36 -18.22 -7.43
C ASP A 280 12.47 -17.77 -8.40
N ALA A 281 13.22 -16.76 -7.97
CA ALA A 281 14.37 -16.19 -8.64
C ALA A 281 15.59 -16.15 -7.71
N LYS A 282 16.78 -16.40 -8.27
CA LYS A 282 18.04 -16.40 -7.52
C LYS A 282 18.29 -15.04 -6.87
N GLU A 283 18.03 -13.97 -7.62
CA GLU A 283 18.23 -12.60 -7.20
C GLU A 283 17.36 -12.23 -5.99
N ILE A 284 16.15 -12.75 -5.89
CA ILE A 284 15.27 -12.51 -4.74
C ILE A 284 15.85 -13.17 -3.49
N ARG A 285 16.27 -14.44 -3.60
CA ARG A 285 16.90 -15.18 -2.48
C ARG A 285 18.21 -14.52 -2.02
N GLU A 286 19.01 -14.02 -2.97
CA GLU A 286 20.24 -13.27 -2.68
C GLU A 286 19.94 -11.97 -1.93
N MET A 287 18.92 -11.22 -2.34
CA MET A 287 18.51 -10.00 -1.63
C MET A 287 18.03 -10.29 -0.21
N SER A 288 17.16 -11.29 -0.03
CA SER A 288 16.71 -11.72 1.30
C SER A 288 17.90 -12.07 2.19
N ALA A 289 18.87 -12.84 1.70
CA ALA A 289 20.07 -13.18 2.45
C ALA A 289 20.94 -11.95 2.80
N ARG A 290 21.06 -10.97 1.89
CA ARG A 290 21.78 -9.69 2.16
C ARG A 290 21.10 -8.87 3.25
N LEU A 291 19.78 -8.91 3.33
CA LEU A 291 19.00 -8.27 4.38
C LEU A 291 18.98 -9.08 5.69
N GLY A 292 19.55 -10.29 5.70
CA GLY A 292 19.59 -11.17 6.87
C GLY A 292 18.35 -12.05 7.05
N HIS A 293 17.50 -12.15 6.02
CA HIS A 293 16.25 -12.91 6.05
C HIS A 293 16.40 -14.28 5.39
N VAL A 294 15.52 -15.21 5.75
CA VAL A 294 15.40 -16.53 5.12
C VAL A 294 14.23 -16.54 4.14
N ALA A 295 14.53 -16.73 2.85
CA ALA A 295 13.52 -16.78 1.80
C ALA A 295 12.84 -18.17 1.71
N ILE A 296 11.56 -18.24 2.09
CA ILE A 296 10.70 -19.42 1.92
C ILE A 296 9.78 -19.18 0.74
N ILE A 297 10.30 -19.49 -0.45
CA ILE A 297 9.63 -19.28 -1.74
C ILE A 297 9.37 -20.63 -2.39
N ASP A 298 8.12 -20.90 -2.79
CA ASP A 298 7.72 -22.16 -3.42
C ASP A 298 8.56 -22.43 -4.67
N HIS A 299 9.02 -23.67 -4.84
CA HIS A 299 9.93 -23.98 -5.92
C HIS A 299 9.19 -24.06 -7.24
N ASN A 300 9.63 -23.28 -8.22
CA ASN A 300 9.14 -23.42 -9.58
C ASN A 300 9.93 -24.53 -10.28
N ALA A 301 9.33 -25.72 -10.35
CA ALA A 301 9.93 -26.90 -10.96
C ALA A 301 10.37 -26.69 -12.42
N ARG A 302 9.77 -25.74 -13.16
CA ARG A 302 10.03 -25.44 -14.58
C ARG A 302 9.98 -26.71 -15.46
N ARG A 303 11.10 -27.42 -15.61
CA ARG A 303 11.23 -28.69 -16.35
C ARG A 303 11.78 -29.86 -15.50
N GLY A 304 12.07 -29.62 -14.23
CA GLY A 304 12.59 -30.60 -13.27
C GLY A 304 11.53 -31.06 -12.27
N GLU A 305 12.00 -31.70 -11.20
CA GLU A 305 11.16 -32.16 -10.10
C GLU A 305 10.88 -31.02 -9.11
N LYS A 306 9.70 -31.06 -8.48
CA LYS A 306 9.35 -30.10 -7.45
C LYS A 306 10.17 -30.39 -6.19
N ILE A 307 10.81 -29.35 -5.65
CA ILE A 307 11.51 -29.40 -4.38
C ILE A 307 10.48 -29.04 -3.32
N GLU A 308 10.18 -29.99 -2.44
CA GLU A 308 9.26 -29.77 -1.33
C GLU A 308 9.96 -29.09 -0.16
N PHE A 309 9.20 -28.29 0.58
CA PHE A 309 9.67 -27.68 1.81
C PHE A 309 9.93 -28.74 2.89
N SER A 310 10.87 -28.45 3.79
CA SER A 310 10.94 -29.19 5.05
C SER A 310 9.63 -29.02 5.85
N PRO A 311 9.31 -29.92 6.79
CA PRO A 311 8.09 -29.81 7.59
C PRO A 311 7.94 -28.48 8.35
N ALA A 312 9.06 -27.87 8.77
CA ALA A 312 9.06 -26.58 9.46
C ALA A 312 8.79 -25.41 8.50
N GLU A 313 9.45 -25.40 7.33
CA GLU A 313 9.22 -24.40 6.29
C GLU A 313 7.80 -24.47 5.74
N SER A 314 7.27 -25.67 5.54
CA SER A 314 5.88 -25.87 5.08
C SER A 314 4.87 -25.25 6.05
N ARG A 315 5.04 -25.44 7.36
CA ARG A 315 4.20 -24.79 8.37
C ARG A 315 4.28 -23.27 8.30
N ARG A 316 5.48 -22.71 8.15
CA ARG A 316 5.67 -21.27 8.03
C ARG A 316 5.07 -20.72 6.74
N TYR A 317 5.23 -21.44 5.62
CA TYR A 317 4.72 -21.06 4.31
C TYR A 317 3.19 -20.89 4.28
N ASN A 318 2.45 -21.62 5.11
CA ASN A 318 0.99 -21.48 5.22
C ASN A 318 0.54 -20.07 5.66
N GLU A 319 1.40 -19.33 6.35
CA GLU A 319 1.12 -17.94 6.74
C GLU A 319 1.13 -16.96 5.55
N ARG A 320 1.60 -17.39 4.37
CA ARG A 320 1.50 -16.61 3.12
C ARG A 320 0.07 -16.14 2.84
N THR A 321 -0.94 -16.87 3.30
CA THR A 321 -2.36 -16.49 3.14
C THR A 321 -2.72 -15.13 3.75
N ALA A 322 -1.90 -14.57 4.65
CA ALA A 322 -2.09 -13.23 5.22
C ALA A 322 -2.19 -12.13 4.16
N VAL A 323 -1.33 -12.15 3.13
CA VAL A 323 -1.38 -11.12 2.08
C VAL A 323 -2.62 -11.27 1.21
N GLU A 324 -3.13 -12.49 1.01
CA GLU A 324 -4.37 -12.74 0.28
C GLU A 324 -5.60 -12.18 1.04
N ARG A 325 -5.60 -12.31 2.38
CA ARG A 325 -6.61 -11.70 3.25
C ARG A 325 -6.56 -10.17 3.17
N VAL A 326 -5.38 -9.56 3.27
CA VAL A 326 -5.21 -8.11 3.16
C VAL A 326 -5.61 -7.59 1.78
N ASN A 327 -5.27 -8.31 0.71
CA ASN A 327 -5.70 -7.98 -0.65
C ASN A 327 -7.23 -7.96 -0.73
N SER A 328 -7.89 -8.98 -0.19
CA SER A 328 -9.36 -9.07 -0.15
C SER A 328 -9.95 -7.92 0.68
N HIS A 329 -9.40 -7.65 1.86
CA HIS A 329 -9.85 -6.56 2.73
C HIS A 329 -9.72 -5.19 2.06
N LEU A 330 -8.60 -4.93 1.35
CA LEU A 330 -8.40 -3.74 0.55
C LEU A 330 -9.47 -3.60 -0.54
N HIS A 331 -9.77 -4.68 -1.24
CA HIS A 331 -10.73 -4.67 -2.34
C HIS A 331 -12.17 -4.50 -1.86
N GLU A 332 -12.59 -5.24 -0.84
CA GLU A 332 -13.97 -5.28 -0.38
C GLU A 332 -14.33 -4.12 0.54
N GLU A 333 -13.41 -3.67 1.41
CA GLU A 333 -13.74 -2.78 2.53
C GLU A 333 -13.00 -1.43 2.54
N HIS A 334 -11.92 -1.29 1.77
CA HIS A 334 -11.08 -0.07 1.82
C HIS A 334 -10.76 0.54 0.46
N GLY A 335 -11.71 0.45 -0.47
CA GLY A 335 -11.70 1.21 -1.72
C GLY A 335 -10.85 0.64 -2.85
N GLY A 336 -10.24 -0.55 -2.71
CA GLY A 336 -9.45 -1.20 -3.76
C GLY A 336 -10.26 -1.51 -5.03
N ARG A 337 -11.57 -1.78 -4.90
CA ARG A 337 -12.51 -1.90 -6.04
C ARG A 337 -12.99 -0.57 -6.61
N HIS A 338 -12.77 0.53 -5.90
CA HIS A 338 -13.38 1.83 -6.16
C HIS A 338 -12.36 2.92 -6.54
N VAL A 339 -11.42 2.58 -7.41
CA VAL A 339 -10.47 3.57 -7.97
C VAL A 339 -11.19 4.49 -8.97
N ARG A 340 -11.43 5.73 -8.54
CA ARG A 340 -12.12 6.78 -9.31
C ARG A 340 -11.21 7.95 -9.70
N VAL A 341 -9.92 7.82 -9.44
CA VAL A 341 -8.88 8.79 -9.79
C VAL A 341 -8.10 8.31 -11.03
N ARG A 342 -7.35 9.21 -11.66
CA ARG A 342 -6.52 8.92 -12.84
C ARG A 342 -5.06 9.24 -12.56
N GLY A 343 -4.17 8.46 -13.16
CA GLY A 343 -2.74 8.57 -13.00
C GLY A 343 -2.21 7.79 -11.78
N PRO A 344 -1.01 7.19 -11.91
CA PRO A 344 -0.48 6.24 -10.92
C PRO A 344 -0.27 6.86 -9.55
N VAL A 345 0.18 8.11 -9.49
CA VAL A 345 0.42 8.85 -8.24
C VAL A 345 -0.86 8.96 -7.40
N LYS A 346 -1.98 9.29 -8.05
CA LYS A 346 -3.29 9.40 -7.38
C LYS A 346 -3.85 8.03 -6.99
N VAL A 347 -3.66 7.02 -7.85
CA VAL A 347 -4.09 5.65 -7.55
C VAL A 347 -3.34 5.12 -6.34
N ALA A 348 -2.01 5.31 -6.29
CA ALA A 348 -1.18 4.92 -5.16
C ALA A 348 -1.63 5.59 -3.86
N ALA A 349 -1.89 6.90 -3.89
CA ALA A 349 -2.40 7.62 -2.71
C ALA A 349 -3.77 7.12 -2.26
N HIS A 350 -4.68 6.80 -3.19
CA HIS A 350 -6.01 6.26 -2.85
C HIS A 350 -5.90 4.89 -2.17
N LEU A 351 -5.04 3.99 -2.68
CA LEU A 351 -4.80 2.69 -2.07
C LEU A 351 -4.05 2.81 -0.74
N ALA A 352 -3.13 3.76 -0.62
CA ALA A 352 -2.38 4.03 0.60
C ALA A 352 -3.30 4.43 1.77
N PHE A 353 -4.35 5.23 1.53
CA PHE A 353 -5.36 5.50 2.56
C PHE A 353 -6.07 4.22 3.01
N GLY A 354 -6.37 3.30 2.09
CA GLY A 354 -6.97 2.01 2.44
C GLY A 354 -6.03 1.13 3.25
N LEU A 355 -4.78 0.98 2.81
CA LEU A 355 -3.75 0.20 3.52
C LEU A 355 -3.41 0.78 4.89
N LEU A 356 -3.39 2.11 5.01
CA LEU A 356 -3.24 2.81 6.27
C LEU A 356 -4.33 2.41 7.27
N VAL A 357 -5.59 2.43 6.83
CA VAL A 357 -6.72 2.01 7.67
C VAL A 357 -6.59 0.53 8.04
N ILE A 358 -6.28 -0.36 7.10
CA ILE A 358 -6.11 -1.80 7.38
C ILE A 358 -5.03 -2.02 8.44
N ALA A 359 -3.85 -1.41 8.27
CA ALA A 359 -2.76 -1.52 9.23
C ALA A 359 -3.20 -1.03 10.62
N ALA A 360 -3.85 0.14 10.70
CA ALA A 360 -4.32 0.68 11.96
C ALA A 360 -5.38 -0.21 12.62
N GLU A 361 -6.33 -0.74 11.86
CA GLU A 361 -7.36 -1.64 12.37
C GLU A 361 -6.76 -2.93 12.94
N GLN A 362 -5.84 -3.57 12.21
CA GLN A 362 -5.23 -4.80 12.69
C GLN A 362 -4.39 -4.55 13.95
N MET A 363 -3.64 -3.44 13.99
CA MET A 363 -2.91 -3.02 15.18
C MET A 363 -3.81 -2.89 16.41
N LEU A 364 -4.98 -2.26 16.25
CA LEU A 364 -5.94 -2.07 17.32
C LEU A 364 -6.61 -3.39 17.74
N ARG A 365 -6.93 -4.29 16.79
CA ARG A 365 -7.53 -5.60 17.08
C ARG A 365 -6.65 -6.48 17.95
N MET A 366 -5.32 -6.37 17.86
CA MET A 366 -4.41 -7.13 18.72
C MET A 366 -4.37 -6.62 20.16
N LEU A 367 -4.92 -5.44 20.45
CA LEU A 367 -5.00 -4.87 21.79
C LEU A 367 -6.38 -5.05 22.44
N ALA A 368 -7.38 -5.45 21.64
CA ALA A 368 -8.78 -5.50 22.02
C ALA A 368 -9.18 -6.80 22.72
#